data_AF-A0A1H1EEK3-F1
#
_entry.id   AF-A0A1H1EEK3-F1
#
_cell.length_a   1.000
_cell.length_b   1.000
_cell.length_c   1.000
_cell.angle_alpha   90.00
_cell.angle_beta   90.00
_cell.angle_gamma   90.00
#
_symmetry.space_group_name_H-M   'P 1'
#
loop_
_entity.id
_entity.type
_entity.pdbx_description
1 polymer ?
#
loop_
_entity_poly.entity_id
_entity_poly.type
_entity_poly.pdbx_seq_one_letter_code
_entity_poly.pdbx_strand_id
1 'polypeptide(L)'
;MPESSQREDAAGSLSSTEAASLSGSVRVESSAIPDLVEALQSSLDRVGKQIEHAITELRIRPWAGDPVSTGTAEKFNEHSVGGDRAALTALYGYRDRLQAASDALRDAEARYRDDEDANVTRMRTGC
;
A
#
# COMPACT_ATOMS: atom_id res chain seq x y z
N MET A 1 22.06 24.37 41.22
CA MET A 1 20.85 25.08 40.75
C MET A 1 21.18 25.69 39.39
N PRO A 2 20.33 25.50 38.36
CA PRO A 2 20.55 24.47 37.33
C PRO A 2 20.56 24.94 35.85
N GLU A 3 20.97 23.99 34.99
CA GLU A 3 20.68 23.69 33.56
C GLU A 3 20.22 24.76 32.56
N SER A 4 20.76 24.68 31.33
CA SER A 4 19.97 24.47 30.09
C SER A 4 20.85 24.44 28.83
N SER A 5 21.01 23.28 28.20
CA SER A 5 21.12 23.13 26.72
C SER A 5 21.16 21.65 26.34
N GLN A 6 20.04 20.97 26.56
CA GLN A 6 19.70 19.82 25.71
C GLN A 6 19.23 20.40 24.38
N ARG A 7 20.03 20.21 23.33
CA ARG A 7 19.53 20.27 21.95
C ARG A 7 19.00 18.89 21.64
N GLU A 8 17.69 18.76 21.64
CA GLU A 8 16.96 17.59 21.20
C GLU A 8 17.12 17.46 19.68
N ASP A 9 17.93 16.49 19.26
CA ASP A 9 17.90 15.96 17.90
C ASP A 9 16.61 15.14 17.74
N ALA A 10 15.53 15.82 17.34
CA ALA A 10 14.28 15.22 16.93
C ALA A 10 14.42 14.57 15.54
N ALA A 11 15.15 13.46 15.47
CA ALA A 11 14.95 12.48 14.40
C ALA A 11 13.60 11.82 14.67
N GLY A 12 12.57 12.22 13.93
CA GLY A 12 11.22 11.64 13.95
C GLY A 12 11.25 10.19 13.48
N SER A 13 11.72 9.30 14.35
CA SER A 13 11.40 7.88 14.29
C SER A 13 9.93 7.76 14.67
N LEU A 14 9.06 7.61 13.68
CA LEU A 14 7.65 7.29 13.92
C LEU A 14 7.62 6.11 14.89
N SER A 15 7.05 6.35 16.06
CA SER A 15 6.99 5.36 17.14
C SER A 15 6.24 4.14 16.63
N SER A 16 6.68 2.93 16.95
CA SER A 16 6.02 1.67 16.55
C SER A 16 4.52 1.62 16.90
N THR A 17 4.07 2.50 17.79
CA THR A 17 2.66 2.74 18.15
C THR A 17 1.85 3.42 17.03
N GLU A 18 2.41 4.36 16.26
CA GLU A 18 1.75 4.95 15.08
C GLU A 18 1.68 3.96 13.92
N ALA A 19 2.70 3.11 13.74
CA ALA A 19 2.67 2.04 12.75
C ALA A 19 1.60 0.97 13.07
N ALA A 20 1.36 0.68 14.36
CA ALA A 20 0.29 -0.21 14.79
C ALA A 20 -1.11 0.39 14.62
N SER A 21 -1.23 1.72 14.63
CA SER A 21 -2.49 2.44 14.41
C SER A 21 -2.99 2.37 12.96
N LEU A 22 -2.14 1.96 12.02
CA LEU A 22 -2.51 1.71 10.62
C LEU A 22 -3.19 0.34 10.42
N SER A 23 -3.16 -0.55 11.42
CA SER A 23 -3.87 -1.83 11.41
C SER A 23 -5.28 -1.67 11.99
N GLY A 24 -6.12 -0.91 11.29
CA GLY A 24 -7.56 -0.86 11.57
C GLY A 24 -8.23 -2.15 11.11
N SER A 25 -9.02 -2.79 11.99
CA SER A 25 -9.91 -3.87 11.58
C SER A 25 -11.19 -3.28 10.99
N VAL A 26 -11.60 -3.77 9.81
CA VAL A 26 -12.84 -3.36 9.15
C VAL A 26 -13.84 -4.51 9.27
N ARG A 27 -15.05 -4.21 9.77
CA ARG A 27 -16.17 -5.16 9.71
C ARG A 27 -16.83 -5.04 8.36
N VAL A 28 -17.04 -6.18 7.71
CA VAL A 28 -17.62 -6.28 6.37
C VAL A 28 -18.75 -7.29 6.42
N GLU A 29 -19.89 -6.95 5.83
CA GLU A 29 -20.99 -7.89 5.62
C GLU A 29 -20.65 -8.85 4.49
N SER A 30 -20.98 -10.14 4.62
CA SER A 30 -20.60 -11.17 3.65
C SER A 30 -21.07 -10.85 2.22
N SER A 31 -22.28 -10.27 2.09
CA SER A 31 -22.84 -9.86 0.79
C SER A 31 -22.08 -8.74 0.10
N ALA A 32 -21.28 -7.96 0.83
CA ALA A 32 -20.50 -6.84 0.28
C ALA A 32 -19.07 -7.25 -0.11
N ILE A 33 -18.63 -8.46 0.26
CA ILE A 33 -17.27 -8.94 -0.04
C ILE A 33 -16.99 -9.00 -1.55
N PRO A 34 -17.89 -9.52 -2.42
CA PRO A 34 -17.65 -9.56 -3.86
C PRO A 34 -17.41 -8.17 -4.47
N ASP A 35 -18.26 -7.20 -4.13
CA ASP A 35 -18.18 -5.83 -4.63
C ASP A 35 -16.87 -5.15 -4.18
N LEU A 36 -16.44 -5.40 -2.94
CA LEU A 36 -15.17 -4.88 -2.42
C LEU A 36 -13.96 -5.50 -3.14
N VAL A 37 -14.01 -6.81 -3.42
CA VAL A 37 -12.97 -7.50 -4.17
C VAL A 37 -12.88 -6.94 -5.60
N GLU A 38 -14.01 -6.66 -6.25
CA GLU A 38 -14.02 -6.01 -7.58
C GLU A 38 -13.45 -4.58 -7.52
N ALA A 39 -13.83 -3.79 -6.52
CA ALA A 39 -13.33 -2.43 -6.34
C ALA A 39 -11.79 -2.40 -6.13
N LEU A 40 -11.26 -3.35 -5.36
CA LEU A 40 -9.83 -3.51 -5.15
C LEU A 40 -9.11 -3.94 -6.43
N GLN A 41 -9.68 -4.86 -7.20
CA GLN A 41 -9.13 -5.25 -8.51
C GLN A 41 -9.09 -4.07 -9.48
N SER A 42 -10.17 -3.29 -9.58
CA SER A 42 -10.19 -2.08 -10.43
C SER A 42 -9.12 -1.07 -9.99
N SER A 43 -8.91 -0.94 -8.67
CA SER A 43 -7.86 -0.08 -8.12
C SER A 43 -6.45 -0.61 -8.45
N LEU A 44 -6.22 -1.92 -8.35
CA LEU A 44 -4.99 -2.58 -8.76
C LEU A 44 -4.69 -2.36 -10.25
N ASP A 45 -5.67 -2.51 -11.12
CA ASP A 45 -5.51 -2.29 -12.56
C ASP A 45 -5.10 -0.85 -12.88
N ARG A 46 -5.68 0.13 -12.19
CA ARG A 46 -5.35 1.55 -12.36
C ARG A 46 -3.93 1.85 -11.90
N VAL A 47 -3.56 1.35 -10.72
CA VAL A 47 -2.20 1.53 -10.17
C VAL A 47 -1.17 0.81 -11.04
N GLY A 48 -1.48 -0.39 -11.54
CA GLY A 48 -0.62 -1.14 -12.45
C GLY A 48 -0.26 -0.32 -13.70
N LYS A 49 -1.25 0.27 -14.37
CA LYS A 49 -1.02 1.15 -15.53
C LYS A 49 -0.16 2.37 -15.18
N GLN A 50 -0.41 2.99 -14.03
CA GLN A 50 0.39 4.14 -13.58
C GLN A 50 1.84 3.77 -13.31
N ILE A 51 2.09 2.59 -12.73
CA ILE A 51 3.43 2.05 -12.52
C ILE A 51 4.13 1.79 -13.86
N GLU A 52 3.45 1.16 -14.83
CA GLU A 52 4.01 0.91 -16.17
C GLU A 52 4.42 2.21 -16.88
N HIS A 53 3.56 3.23 -16.85
CA HIS A 53 3.89 4.55 -17.39
C HIS A 53 5.04 5.20 -16.60
N ALA A 54 5.03 5.11 -15.27
CA ALA A 54 6.08 5.70 -14.44
C ALA A 54 7.47 5.08 -14.71
N ILE A 55 7.55 3.77 -14.96
CA ILE A 55 8.83 3.11 -15.30
C ILE A 55 9.45 3.71 -16.57
N THR A 56 8.61 4.04 -17.55
CA THR A 56 9.06 4.44 -18.88
C THR A 56 9.21 5.94 -19.05
N GLU A 57 8.33 6.72 -18.42
CA GLU A 57 8.20 8.16 -18.66
C GLU A 57 8.77 9.04 -17.54
N LEU A 58 8.88 8.51 -16.31
CA LEU A 58 9.21 9.35 -15.17
C LEU A 58 10.68 9.76 -15.15
N ARG A 59 11.58 8.99 -15.77
CA ARG A 59 13.00 9.33 -15.77
C ARG A 59 13.28 10.51 -16.70
N ILE A 60 13.77 11.60 -16.15
CA ILE A 60 14.08 12.81 -16.93
C ILE A 60 15.56 12.88 -17.31
N ARG A 61 15.84 13.60 -18.41
CA ARG A 61 17.21 13.92 -18.86
C ARG A 61 17.51 15.40 -18.62
N PRO A 62 18.79 15.79 -18.45
CA PRO A 62 19.18 17.19 -18.45
C PRO A 62 18.69 17.88 -19.72
N TRP A 63 18.03 19.04 -19.58
CA TRP A 63 17.36 19.71 -20.71
C TRP A 63 18.16 20.83 -21.36
N ALA A 64 19.18 21.36 -20.67
CA ALA A 64 19.92 22.54 -21.15
C ALA A 64 21.45 22.36 -21.15
N GLY A 65 21.95 21.16 -20.81
CA GLY A 65 23.39 20.85 -20.84
C GLY A 65 24.23 21.66 -19.84
N ASP A 66 23.58 22.41 -18.96
CA ASP A 66 24.19 23.19 -17.91
C ASP A 66 24.26 22.38 -16.59
N PRO A 67 25.08 22.82 -15.63
CA PRO A 67 25.22 22.13 -14.34
C PRO A 67 23.91 22.06 -13.54
N VAL A 68 23.02 23.05 -13.66
CA VAL A 68 21.76 23.08 -12.92
C VAL A 68 20.78 22.06 -13.49
N SER A 69 20.59 22.00 -14.81
CA SER A 69 19.74 20.96 -15.40
C SER A 69 20.28 19.55 -15.16
N THR A 70 21.60 19.38 -15.14
CA THR A 70 22.24 18.11 -14.80
C THR A 70 21.93 17.70 -13.36
N GLY A 71 22.22 18.56 -12.38
CA GLY A 71 21.98 18.26 -10.97
C GLY A 71 20.50 18.13 -10.61
N THR A 72 19.62 18.86 -11.31
CA THR A 72 18.17 18.75 -11.11
C THR A 72 17.64 17.43 -11.66
N ALA A 73 18.08 17.01 -12.84
CA ALA A 73 17.70 15.72 -13.41
C ALA A 73 18.18 14.56 -12.52
N GLU A 74 19.38 14.64 -11.96
CA GLU A 74 19.92 13.65 -11.03
C GLU A 74 19.05 13.51 -9.77
N LYS A 75 18.84 14.61 -9.04
CA LYS A 75 18.01 14.61 -7.81
C LYS A 75 16.57 14.19 -8.06
N PHE A 76 15.98 14.65 -9.17
CA PHE A 76 14.62 14.23 -9.53
C PHE A 76 14.55 12.73 -9.75
N ASN A 77 15.50 12.17 -10.51
CA ASN A 77 15.53 10.75 -10.81
C ASN A 77 15.80 9.91 -9.55
N GLU A 78 16.64 10.38 -8.63
CA GLU A 78 16.89 9.74 -7.33
C GLU A 78 15.58 9.57 -6.52
N HIS A 79 14.81 10.66 -6.37
CA HIS A 79 13.54 10.64 -5.63
C HIS A 79 12.37 9.99 -6.39
N SER A 80 12.46 9.87 -7.70
CA SER A 80 11.35 9.36 -8.52
C SER A 80 11.49 7.88 -8.84
N VAL A 81 12.68 7.42 -9.24
CA VAL A 81 12.94 6.06 -9.72
C VAL A 81 14.15 5.36 -9.07
N GLY A 82 15.04 6.10 -8.40
CA GLY A 82 16.42 5.69 -8.11
C GLY A 82 16.74 5.27 -6.68
N GLY A 83 15.78 4.82 -5.87
CA GLY A 83 16.08 4.40 -4.49
C GLY A 83 14.90 3.80 -3.72
N ASP A 84 15.17 3.33 -2.50
CA ASP A 84 14.17 2.68 -1.64
C ASP A 84 13.03 3.61 -1.22
N ARG A 85 13.31 4.91 -1.16
CA ARG A 85 12.32 5.97 -0.88
C ARG A 85 11.79 6.64 -2.15
N ALA A 86 12.09 6.09 -3.32
CA ALA A 86 11.60 6.64 -4.57
C ALA A 86 10.08 6.53 -4.66
N ALA A 87 9.46 7.50 -5.35
CA ALA A 87 8.02 7.48 -5.60
C ALA A 87 7.56 6.16 -6.25
N LEU A 88 8.33 5.63 -7.20
CA LEU A 88 8.04 4.35 -7.84
C LEU A 88 8.04 3.18 -6.84
N THR A 89 8.97 3.16 -5.89
CA THR A 89 9.02 2.15 -4.82
C THR A 89 7.80 2.23 -3.90
N ALA A 90 7.36 3.44 -3.57
CA ALA A 90 6.13 3.64 -2.80
C ALA A 90 4.87 3.15 -3.54
N LEU A 91 4.81 3.33 -4.86
CA LEU A 91 3.72 2.81 -5.70
C LEU A 91 3.68 1.28 -5.71
N TYR A 92 4.83 0.62 -5.81
CA TYR A 92 4.90 -0.85 -5.67
C TYR A 92 4.38 -1.31 -4.30
N GLY A 93 4.84 -0.68 -3.21
CA GLY A 93 4.37 -1.02 -1.87
C GLY A 93 2.86 -0.77 -1.68
N TYR A 94 2.29 0.24 -2.33
CA TYR A 94 0.85 0.46 -2.32
C TYR A 94 0.08 -0.63 -3.08
N ARG A 95 0.54 -0.99 -4.30
CA ARG A 95 -0.03 -2.10 -5.07
C ARG A 95 -0.02 -3.40 -4.26
N ASP A 96 1.11 -3.72 -3.62
CA ASP A 96 1.25 -4.95 -2.86
C ASP A 96 0.30 -4.98 -1.64
N ARG A 97 0.06 -3.82 -0.99
CA ARG A 97 -0.97 -3.70 0.05
C ARG A 97 -2.39 -3.89 -0.46
N LEU A 98 -2.72 -3.36 -1.65
CA LEU A 98 -4.02 -3.58 -2.29
C LEU A 98 -4.24 -5.07 -2.62
N GLN A 99 -3.21 -5.73 -3.13
CA GLN A 99 -3.25 -7.17 -3.43
C GLN A 99 -3.48 -7.98 -2.16
N ALA A 100 -2.70 -7.72 -1.11
CA ALA A 100 -2.86 -8.39 0.18
C ALA A 100 -4.27 -8.20 0.78
N ALA A 101 -4.85 -7.00 0.66
CA ALA A 101 -6.22 -6.74 1.10
C ALA A 101 -7.26 -7.53 0.29
N SER A 102 -7.09 -7.62 -1.04
CA SER A 102 -7.98 -8.41 -1.89
C SER A 102 -7.91 -9.90 -1.56
N ASP A 103 -6.71 -10.43 -1.29
CA ASP A 103 -6.53 -11.85 -0.96
C ASP A 103 -7.12 -12.16 0.42
N ALA A 104 -6.92 -11.27 1.40
CA ALA A 104 -7.54 -11.40 2.72
C ALA A 104 -9.08 -11.43 2.66
N LEU A 105 -9.70 -10.63 1.78
CA LEU A 105 -11.15 -10.64 1.59
C LEU A 105 -11.65 -11.93 0.92
N ARG A 106 -10.93 -12.46 -0.07
CA ARG A 106 -11.26 -13.75 -0.70
C ARG A 106 -11.16 -14.90 0.30
N ASP A 107 -10.14 -14.90 1.13
CA ASP A 107 -9.98 -15.88 2.21
C ASP A 107 -11.13 -15.79 3.22
N ALA A 108 -11.56 -14.57 3.57
CA ALA A 108 -12.72 -14.38 4.44
C ALA A 108 -14.01 -14.91 3.80
N GLU A 109 -14.24 -14.63 2.51
CA GLU A 109 -15.39 -15.13 1.76
C GLU A 109 -15.45 -16.66 1.73
N ALA A 110 -14.32 -17.32 1.46
CA ALA A 110 -14.23 -18.78 1.45
C ALA A 110 -14.61 -19.38 2.80
N ARG A 111 -14.08 -18.83 3.90
CA ARG A 111 -14.43 -19.27 5.26
C ARG A 111 -15.93 -19.10 5.56
N TYR A 112 -16.53 -17.98 5.15
CA TYR A 112 -17.97 -17.78 5.33
C TYR A 112 -18.80 -18.82 4.58
N ARG A 113 -18.42 -19.17 3.34
CA ARG A 113 -19.12 -20.21 2.57
C ARG A 113 -19.00 -21.58 3.22
N ASP A 114 -17.81 -21.95 3.67
CA ASP A 114 -17.55 -23.24 4.32
C ASP A 114 -18.36 -23.38 5.63
N ASP A 115 -18.41 -22.33 6.44
CA ASP A 115 -19.18 -22.31 7.70
C ASP A 115 -20.70 -22.41 7.46
N GLU A 116 -21.21 -21.75 6.41
CA GLU A 116 -22.62 -21.83 6.03
C GLU A 116 -22.97 -23.24 5.55
N ASP A 117 -22.16 -23.84 4.69
CA ASP A 117 -22.35 -25.21 4.20
C ASP A 117 -22.30 -26.25 5.34
N ALA A 118 -21.40 -26.06 6.31
CA ALA A 118 -21.30 -26.89 7.50
C ALA A 118 -22.55 -26.76 8.39
N ASN A 119 -23.06 -25.54 8.57
CA ASN A 119 -24.28 -25.28 9.34
C ASN A 119 -25.51 -25.89 8.67
N VAL A 120 -25.68 -25.69 7.35
CA VAL A 120 -26.77 -26.28 6.58
C VAL A 120 -26.72 -27.81 6.66
N THR A 121 -25.54 -28.40 6.54
CA THR A 121 -25.34 -29.85 6.67
C THR A 121 -25.73 -30.34 8.07
N ARG A 122 -25.28 -29.65 9.12
CA ARG A 122 -25.63 -29.98 10.51
C ARG A 122 -27.13 -29.90 10.77
N MET A 123 -27.80 -28.87 10.24
CA MET A 123 -29.25 -28.72 10.36
C MET A 123 -30.01 -29.81 9.61
N ARG A 124 -29.52 -30.24 8.44
CA ARG A 124 -30.12 -31.33 7.65
C ARG A 124 -29.93 -32.72 8.26
N THR A 125 -28.81 -32.95 8.94
CA THR A 125 -28.48 -34.27 9.52
C THR A 125 -28.91 -34.42 10.98
N GLY A 126 -29.41 -33.34 11.60
CA GLY A 126 -29.87 -33.29 12.99
C GLY A 126 -31.36 -33.54 13.22
N CYS A 127 -32.10 -33.97 12.19
CA CYS A 127 -33.47 -34.50 12.28
C CYS A 127 -33.44 -36.00 11.92
#